data_AF-A0AAD4UTE0-F1
#
_entry.id   AF-A0AAD4UTE0-F1
#
_cell.length_a   1.000
_cell.length_b   1.000
_cell.length_c   1.000
_cell.angle_alpha   90.00
_cell.angle_beta   90.00
_cell.angle_gamma   90.00
#
_symmetry.space_group_name_H-M   'P 1'
#
loop_
_entity.id
_entity.type
_entity.pdbx_description
1 polymer ?
#
loop_
_entity_poly.entity_id
_entity_poly.type
_entity_poly.pdbx_seq_one_letter_code
_entity_poly.pdbx_strand_id
1 'polypeptide(L)'
;MESELQSMSKNGVWKLVDLPQGCKPIGCKWVYKTKRNQKRQIDRYKARLVAKGFTQQEQVDYNETFSPVSTKDSLRVIMALVAHLIFTFIKWMFKLHF
;
A
#
# COMPACT_ATOMS: atom_id res chain seq x y z
N MET A 1 -24.67 -5.25 5.32
CA MET A 1 -24.01 -4.02 5.81
C MET A 1 -23.78 -4.12 7.31
N GLU A 2 -24.78 -4.50 8.10
CA GLU A 2 -24.64 -4.78 9.55
C GLU A 2 -23.61 -5.87 9.86
N SER A 3 -23.56 -6.95 9.06
CA SER A 3 -22.58 -8.02 9.22
C SER A 3 -21.13 -7.53 9.07
N GLU A 4 -20.87 -6.61 8.13
CA GLU A 4 -19.54 -6.00 7.96
C GLU A 4 -19.20 -5.09 9.14
N LEU A 5 -20.14 -4.24 9.58
CA LEU A 5 -19.95 -3.36 10.75
C LEU A 5 -19.66 -4.17 12.03
N GLN A 6 -20.41 -5.25 12.26
CA GLN A 6 -20.17 -6.16 13.39
C GLN A 6 -18.80 -6.83 13.30
N SER A 7 -18.36 -7.25 12.10
CA SER A 7 -17.03 -7.82 11.92
C SER A 7 -15.92 -6.81 12.22
N MET A 8 -16.08 -5.55 11.81
CA MET A 8 -15.10 -4.50 12.08
C MET A 8 -15.03 -4.16 13.57
N SER A 9 -16.17 -4.17 14.27
CA SER A 9 -16.25 -3.98 15.72
C SER A 9 -15.59 -5.13 16.47
N LYS A 10 -15.87 -6.39 16.09
CA LYS A 10 -15.25 -7.59 16.69
C LYS A 10 -13.73 -7.61 16.51
N ASN A 11 -13.24 -7.16 15.35
CA ASN A 11 -11.82 -7.13 15.04
C ASN A 11 -11.10 -5.88 15.62
N GLY A 12 -11.82 -4.96 16.29
CA GLY A 12 -11.22 -3.77 16.88
C GLY A 12 -10.49 -2.87 15.88
N VAL A 13 -10.91 -2.87 14.61
CA VAL A 13 -10.17 -2.23 13.51
C VAL A 13 -10.20 -0.69 13.60
N TRP A 14 -11.18 -0.14 14.30
CA TRP A 14 -11.37 1.30 14.43
C TRP A 14 -11.92 1.67 15.81
N LYS A 15 -11.53 2.86 16.28
CA LYS A 15 -12.10 3.51 17.45
C LYS A 15 -12.66 4.86 17.01
N LEU A 16 -13.91 5.13 17.34
CA LEU A 16 -14.46 6.47 17.15
C LEU A 16 -13.81 7.40 18.18
N VAL A 17 -13.26 8.52 17.72
CA VAL A 17 -12.61 9.53 18.56
C VAL A 17 -13.17 10.89 18.17
N ASP A 18 -13.37 11.73 19.17
CA ASP A 18 -13.75 13.12 18.94
C ASP A 18 -12.63 13.87 18.24
N LEU A 19 -13.02 14.86 17.43
CA LEU A 19 -12.09 15.67 16.67
C LEU A 19 -11.23 16.50 17.63
N PRO A 20 -9.88 16.33 17.64
CA PRO A 20 -9.02 17.12 18.51
C PRO A 20 -9.10 18.61 18.13
N GLN A 21 -8.98 19.46 19.16
CA GLN A 21 -9.19 20.89 19.04
C GLN A 21 -8.16 21.50 18.07
N GLY A 22 -8.64 22.17 17.02
CA GLY A 22 -7.80 22.80 15.99
C GLY A 22 -7.52 21.94 14.75
N CYS A 23 -7.90 20.66 14.73
CA CYS A 23 -7.77 19.82 13.54
C CYS A 23 -8.99 19.96 12.62
N LYS A 24 -8.75 20.04 11.29
CA LYS A 24 -9.81 19.98 10.29
C LYS A 24 -10.01 18.51 9.87
N PRO A 25 -11.23 17.96 9.93
CA PRO A 25 -11.46 16.58 9.53
C PRO A 25 -11.26 16.44 8.02
N ILE A 26 -10.56 15.38 7.60
CA ILE A 26 -10.42 15.06 6.19
C ILE A 26 -11.77 14.60 5.65
N GLY A 27 -12.25 15.27 4.61
CA GLY A 27 -13.48 14.84 3.94
C GLY A 27 -13.32 13.43 3.38
N CYS A 28 -14.33 12.58 3.52
CA CYS A 28 -14.33 11.22 2.96
C CYS A 28 -15.36 11.09 1.83
N LYS A 29 -15.20 10.07 0.99
CA LYS A 29 -16.14 9.70 -0.07
C LYS A 29 -16.25 8.19 -0.16
N TRP A 30 -17.47 7.70 -0.38
CA TRP A 30 -17.71 6.30 -0.70
C TRP A 30 -17.42 6.02 -2.18
N VAL A 31 -16.61 5.00 -2.43
CA VAL A 31 -16.33 4.47 -3.76
C VAL A 31 -16.97 3.09 -3.87
N TYR A 32 -17.93 2.97 -4.77
CA TYR A 32 -18.63 1.72 -5.06
C TYR A 32 -18.05 1.09 -6.34
N LYS A 33 -17.75 -0.20 -6.28
CA LYS A 33 -17.27 -0.98 -7.42
C LYS A 33 -17.98 -2.32 -7.48
N THR A 34 -18.66 -2.57 -8.58
CA THR A 34 -19.26 -3.87 -8.87
C THR A 34 -18.22 -4.79 -9.50
N LYS A 35 -17.91 -5.91 -8.84
CA LYS A 35 -17.12 -7.00 -9.41
C LYS A 35 -18.07 -7.91 -10.20
N ARG A 36 -17.76 -8.12 -11.48
CA ARG A 36 -18.49 -9.02 -12.37
C ARG A 36 -17.62 -10.23 -12.71
N ASN A 37 -18.24 -11.40 -12.84
CA ASN A 37 -17.58 -12.63 -13.27
C ASN A 37 -17.35 -12.65 -14.78
N GLN A 38 -16.60 -13.64 -15.29
CA GLN A 38 -16.37 -13.83 -16.73
C GLN A 38 -17.67 -13.90 -17.55
N LYS A 39 -18.76 -14.42 -16.95
CA LYS A 39 -20.11 -14.46 -17.53
C LYS A 39 -20.88 -13.14 -17.45
N ARG A 40 -20.22 -12.02 -17.10
CA ARG A 40 -20.77 -10.67 -16.88
C ARG A 40 -21.83 -10.53 -15.78
N GLN A 41 -22.11 -11.60 -15.04
CA GLN A 41 -22.98 -11.56 -13.86
C GLN A 41 -22.30 -10.87 -12.68
N ILE A 42 -23.10 -10.28 -11.80
CA ILE A 42 -22.60 -9.59 -10.61
C ILE A 42 -22.19 -10.62 -9.57
N ASP A 43 -20.91 -10.61 -9.22
CA ASP A 43 -20.32 -11.52 -8.24
C ASP A 43 -20.31 -10.90 -6.85
N ARG A 44 -19.87 -9.62 -6.78
CA ARG A 44 -19.74 -8.93 -5.51
C ARG A 44 -19.83 -7.41 -5.67
N TYR A 45 -20.58 -6.78 -4.78
CA TYR A 45 -20.51 -5.33 -4.60
C TYR A 45 -19.39 -5.01 -3.59
N LYS A 46 -18.43 -4.17 -3.98
CA LYS A 46 -17.40 -3.64 -3.08
C LYS A 46 -17.67 -2.17 -2.82
N ALA A 47 -17.76 -1.79 -1.56
CA ALA A 47 -17.72 -0.40 -1.12
C ALA A 47 -16.38 -0.13 -0.42
N ARG A 48 -15.82 1.06 -0.63
CA ARG A 48 -14.65 1.54 0.12
C ARG A 48 -14.88 2.98 0.55
N LEU A 49 -14.62 3.27 1.82
CA LEU A 49 -14.52 4.64 2.28
C LEU A 49 -13.11 5.14 1.97
N VAL A 50 -13.00 6.23 1.23
CA VAL A 50 -11.71 6.79 0.80
C VAL A 50 -11.63 8.23 1.26
N ALA A 51 -10.49 8.61 1.85
CA ALA A 51 -10.20 9.99 2.20
C ALA A 51 -10.01 10.85 0.94
N LYS A 52 -10.51 12.08 0.94
CA LYS A 52 -10.25 13.06 -0.11
C LYS A 52 -8.83 13.60 0.10
N GLY A 53 -7.85 13.00 -0.58
CA GLY A 53 -6.42 13.31 -0.41
C GLY A 53 -6.02 14.76 -0.71
N PHE A 54 -6.87 15.55 -1.39
CA PHE A 54 -6.57 16.94 -1.73
C PHE A 54 -6.44 17.88 -0.52
N THR A 55 -6.91 17.46 0.66
CA THR A 55 -6.81 18.24 1.90
C THR A 55 -5.76 17.72 2.87
N GLN A 56 -4.97 16.69 2.48
CA GLN A 56 -3.91 16.16 3.32
C GLN A 56 -2.72 17.13 3.37
N GLN A 57 -2.27 17.49 4.57
CA GLN A 57 -1.06 18.28 4.79
C GLN A 57 0.10 17.36 5.18
N GLU A 58 1.22 17.50 4.47
CA GLU A 58 2.50 16.85 4.83
C GLU A 58 2.87 17.22 6.27
N GLN A 59 3.40 16.25 7.03
CA GLN A 59 3.74 16.37 8.46
C GLN A 59 2.57 16.41 9.45
N VAL A 60 1.35 16.67 9.00
CA VAL A 60 0.13 16.68 9.85
C VAL A 60 -0.67 15.39 9.65
N ASP A 61 -0.96 15.04 8.39
CA ASP A 61 -1.85 13.91 8.04
C ASP A 61 -1.09 12.66 7.57
N TYR A 62 0.16 12.83 7.14
CA TYR A 62 1.05 11.73 6.80
C TYR A 62 2.50 12.09 7.15
N ASN A 63 3.10 11.25 7.99
CA ASN A 63 4.53 11.29 8.35
C ASN A 63 5.22 9.95 8.08
N GLU A 64 4.44 8.87 7.94
CA GLU A 64 5.00 7.52 7.81
C GLU A 64 5.23 7.16 6.34
N THR A 65 6.46 6.67 6.12
CA THR A 65 7.05 6.28 4.86
C THR A 65 6.09 5.44 4.01
N PHE A 66 5.79 5.92 2.79
CA PHE A 66 5.11 5.13 1.77
C PHE A 66 5.79 3.76 1.65
N SER A 67 5.01 2.68 1.78
CA SER A 67 5.47 1.32 1.51
C SER A 67 6.27 1.34 0.19
N PRO A 68 7.54 0.90 0.17
CA PRO A 68 8.33 0.91 -1.05
C PRO A 68 7.63 0.01 -2.06
N VAL A 69 7.02 0.62 -3.07
CA VAL A 69 6.42 -0.14 -4.17
C VAL A 69 7.58 -0.64 -5.01
N SER A 70 7.94 -1.91 -4.82
CA SER A 70 8.95 -2.58 -5.65
C SER A 70 8.46 -2.62 -7.10
N THR A 71 8.94 -1.69 -7.92
CA THR A 71 8.68 -1.71 -9.37
C THR A 71 9.56 -2.79 -10.00
N LYS A 72 9.11 -3.32 -11.15
CA LYS A 72 9.88 -4.33 -11.92
C LYS A 72 11.26 -3.78 -12.30
N ASP A 73 11.37 -2.48 -12.50
CA ASP A 73 12.62 -1.82 -12.85
C ASP A 73 13.58 -1.78 -11.65
N SER A 74 13.10 -1.49 -10.44
CA SER A 74 13.92 -1.59 -9.23
C SER A 74 14.49 -3.01 -9.03
N LEU A 75 13.68 -4.05 -9.27
CA LEU A 75 14.14 -5.44 -9.19
C LEU A 75 15.22 -5.76 -10.24
N ARG A 76 15.05 -5.27 -11.48
CA ARG A 76 16.05 -5.45 -12.55
C ARG A 76 17.39 -4.81 -12.20
N VAL A 77 17.37 -3.60 -11.63
CA VAL A 77 18.59 -2.91 -11.19
C VAL A 77 19.31 -3.71 -10.09
N ILE A 78 18.57 -4.21 -9.10
CA ILE A 78 19.14 -5.03 -8.01
C ILE A 78 19.77 -6.30 -8.58
N MET A 79 19.07 -7.02 -9.45
CA MET A 79 19.61 -8.24 -10.09
C MET A 79 20.86 -7.97 -10.92
N ALA A 80 20.90 -6.86 -11.66
CA ALA A 80 22.07 -6.45 -12.43
C ALA A 80 23.28 -6.14 -11.54
N LEU A 81 23.06 -5.45 -10.41
CA LEU A 81 24.11 -5.18 -9.42
C LEU A 81 24.64 -6.47 -8.79
N VAL A 82 23.75 -7.38 -8.41
CA VAL A 82 24.12 -8.69 -7.85
C VAL A 82 24.96 -9.49 -8.85
N ALA A 83 24.53 -9.57 -10.11
CA ALA A 83 25.29 -10.26 -11.16
C ALA A 83 26.68 -9.65 -11.37
N HIS A 84 26.79 -8.32 -11.37
CA HIS A 84 28.07 -7.62 -11.51
C HIS A 84 29.02 -7.88 -10.32
N LEU A 85 28.49 -7.82 -9.10
CA LEU A 85 29.27 -8.05 -7.88
C LEU A 85 29.75 -9.51 -7.80
N ILE A 86 28.89 -10.48 -8.10
CA ILE A 86 29.25 -11.90 -8.14
C ILE A 86 30.34 -12.14 -9.19
N PHE A 87 30.18 -11.60 -10.40
CA PHE A 87 31.18 -11.73 -11.45
C PHE A 87 32.53 -11.12 -11.07
N THR A 88 32.50 -9.94 -10.44
CA THR A 88 33.72 -9.26 -9.95
C THR A 88 34.39 -10.06 -8.85
N PHE A 89 33.61 -10.60 -7.91
CA PHE A 89 34.09 -11.44 -6.81
C PHE A 89 34.76 -12.72 -7.34
N ILE A 90 34.12 -13.41 -8.29
CA ILE A 90 34.67 -14.61 -8.93
C ILE A 90 35.98 -14.27 -9.66
N LYS A 91 36.02 -13.19 -10.43
CA LYS A 91 37.26 -12.72 -11.09
C LYS A 91 38.38 -12.44 -10.09
N TRP A 92 38.06 -11.82 -8.96
CA TRP A 92 39.03 -11.54 -7.91
C TRP A 92 39.55 -12.83 -7.26
N MET A 93 38.67 -13.80 -6.98
CA MET A 93 39.08 -15.14 -6.51
C MET A 93 40.05 -15.83 -7.47
N PHE A 94 39.75 -15.84 -8.77
CA PHE A 94 40.64 -16.46 -9.76
C PHE A 94 42.00 -15.75 -9.88
N LYS A 95 42.05 -14.43 -9.65
CA LYS A 95 43.29 -13.64 -9.66
C LYS A 95 44.10 -13.77 -8.35
N LEU A 96 43.50 -14.27 -7.27
CA LEU A 96 44.18 -14.51 -6.00
C LEU A 96 44.80 -15.91 -5.91
N HIS A 97 44.34 -16.84 -6.75
CA HIS A 97 44.76 -18.25 -6.76
C HIS A 97 45.82 -18.57 -7.84
N PHE A 98 46.29 -17.56 -8.58
CA PHE A 98 47.42 -17.58 -9.52
C PHE A 98 48.28 -16.34 -9.28
#